data_AF-A0A1Z5TCV1-F1
#
_entry.id   AF-A0A1Z5TCV1-F1
#
_cell.length_a   1.000
_cell.length_b   1.000
_cell.length_c   1.000
_cell.angle_alpha   90.00
_cell.angle_beta   90.00
_cell.angle_gamma   90.00
#
_symmetry.space_group_name_H-M   'P 1'
#
loop_
_entity.id
_entity.type
_entity.pdbx_description
1 polymer ?
#
loop_
_entity_poly.entity_id
_entity_poly.type
_entity_poly.pdbx_seq_one_letter_code
_entity_poly.pdbx_strand_id
1 'polypeptide(L)'
;MVVAVGSLSTVLLIFGGCCSNVFALEALIRSEQNSGLLITFFQFLFTAIAATPSQLALNDGTLFRTPTVPLVRWGYIALLFYGINMLNNWAFAFSISVPVHIILRSFGSVTTMLAGFVRGKKYSTLQVLSVALLTLGVLVSAWADSESKGKSMTMETTTPTSEFATGLFILLVAQLLSAYMGAYVEDTYSKYGASWTENLFYSHFLSLPMFMPLSNNLRQQYDRLTRTPPLQLRPDVLSSSKLHPIWNLLPDWIFDAICAFIESRPQGILFLMINAFTQLACISGVNLLSAKSSAVTVTIVLNIRKLVSFILSTILFGHELSGKMIIGSALVFGSGALYGWETSWRLPSARRKTQARQSNGAIKQS
;
A
#
# COMPACT_ATOMS: atom_id res chain seq x y z
N MET A 1 26.37 7.61 0.06
CA MET A 1 25.77 7.37 -1.27
C MET A 1 24.82 6.16 -1.28
N VAL A 2 25.24 4.97 -0.82
CA VAL A 2 24.41 3.73 -0.77
C VAL A 2 23.11 3.88 0.04
N VAL A 3 23.13 4.56 1.19
CA VAL A 3 21.92 4.79 2.02
C VAL A 3 20.89 5.67 1.30
N ALA A 4 21.34 6.68 0.56
CA ALA A 4 20.46 7.58 -0.19
C ALA A 4 19.80 6.86 -1.39
N VAL A 5 20.55 5.99 -2.08
CA VAL A 5 20.02 5.14 -3.16
C VAL A 5 18.97 4.16 -2.63
N GLY A 6 19.19 3.58 -1.45
CA GLY A 6 18.22 2.68 -0.80
C GLY A 6 16.91 3.38 -0.38
N SER A 7 17.01 4.59 0.16
CA SER A 7 15.82 5.38 0.53
C SER A 7 15.04 5.86 -0.69
N LEU A 8 15.74 6.32 -1.74
CA LEU A 8 15.11 6.71 -3.00
C LEU A 8 14.39 5.53 -3.68
N SER A 9 15.03 4.35 -3.71
CA SER A 9 14.41 3.12 -4.22
C SER A 9 13.14 2.77 -3.46
N THR A 10 13.13 2.90 -2.13
CA THR A 10 11.94 2.63 -1.31
C THR A 10 10.78 3.56 -1.65
N VAL A 11 11.06 4.86 -1.81
CA VAL A 11 10.05 5.87 -2.20
C VAL A 11 9.53 5.58 -3.61
N LEU A 12 10.40 5.33 -4.57
CA LEU A 12 9.99 5.02 -5.95
C LEU A 12 9.11 3.75 -6.03
N LEU A 13 9.45 2.70 -5.27
CA LEU A 13 8.66 1.48 -5.21
C LEU A 13 7.27 1.71 -4.60
N ILE A 14 7.17 2.50 -3.53
CA ILE A 14 5.90 2.79 -2.87
C ILE A 14 5.03 3.71 -3.73
N PHE A 15 5.56 4.84 -4.18
CA PHE A 15 4.74 5.79 -4.93
C PHE A 15 4.48 5.31 -6.35
N GLY A 16 5.49 4.80 -7.06
CA GLY A 16 5.30 4.23 -8.39
C GLY A 16 4.43 2.98 -8.36
N GLY A 17 4.83 1.96 -7.58
CA GLY A 17 4.11 0.69 -7.52
C GLY A 17 2.68 0.86 -7.03
N CYS A 18 2.45 1.56 -5.92
CA CYS A 18 1.11 1.62 -5.35
C CYS A 18 0.18 2.60 -6.08
N CYS A 19 0.66 3.71 -6.64
CA CYS A 19 -0.19 4.59 -7.46
C CYS A 19 -0.60 3.89 -8.75
N SER A 20 0.34 3.22 -9.43
CA SER A 20 0.03 2.42 -10.63
C SER A 20 -0.88 1.23 -10.32
N ASN A 21 -0.74 0.62 -9.14
CA ASN A 21 -1.64 -0.46 -8.70
C ASN A 21 -3.09 0.01 -8.55
N VAL A 22 -3.32 1.18 -7.93
CA VAL A 22 -4.67 1.77 -7.79
C VAL A 22 -5.27 2.06 -9.16
N PHE A 23 -4.49 2.59 -10.09
CA PHE A 23 -4.95 2.83 -11.47
C PHE A 23 -5.37 1.52 -12.17
N ALA A 24 -4.53 0.48 -12.11
CA ALA A 24 -4.84 -0.82 -12.69
C ALA A 24 -6.06 -1.48 -12.00
N LEU A 25 -6.19 -1.30 -10.69
CA LEU A 25 -7.34 -1.76 -9.92
C LEU A 25 -8.63 -1.07 -10.36
N GLU A 26 -8.62 0.25 -10.55
CA GLU A 26 -9.78 1.01 -10.99
C GLU A 26 -10.23 0.59 -12.40
N ALA A 27 -9.30 0.39 -13.33
CA ALA A 27 -9.59 -0.12 -14.66
C ALA A 27 -10.23 -1.53 -14.63
N LEU A 28 -9.77 -2.38 -13.71
CA LEU A 28 -10.31 -3.74 -13.55
C LEU A 28 -11.69 -3.74 -12.90
N ILE A 29 -11.91 -2.94 -11.85
CA ILE A 29 -13.21 -2.85 -11.16
C ILE A 29 -14.27 -2.20 -12.07
N ARG A 30 -13.88 -1.27 -12.95
CA ARG A 30 -14.80 -0.68 -13.94
C ARG A 30 -15.30 -1.70 -14.96
N SER A 31 -14.50 -2.70 -15.31
CA SER A 31 -14.90 -3.77 -16.23
C SER A 31 -15.63 -4.91 -15.49
N GLU A 32 -15.14 -5.32 -14.32
CA GLU A 32 -15.68 -6.43 -13.53
C GLU A 32 -15.67 -6.08 -12.04
N GLN A 33 -16.78 -5.57 -11.51
CA GLN A 33 -16.90 -5.11 -10.11
C GLN A 33 -16.68 -6.22 -9.07
N ASN A 34 -16.96 -7.48 -9.43
CA ASN A 34 -16.88 -8.64 -8.52
C ASN A 34 -15.54 -9.40 -8.60
N SER A 35 -14.46 -8.76 -9.03
CA SER A 35 -13.15 -9.40 -9.25
C SER A 35 -12.16 -9.26 -8.08
N GLY A 36 -12.51 -8.54 -7.00
CA GLY A 36 -11.58 -8.18 -5.92
C GLY A 36 -10.89 -9.36 -5.21
N LEU A 37 -11.59 -10.50 -5.07
CA LEU A 37 -11.01 -11.72 -4.49
C LEU A 37 -9.93 -12.32 -5.42
N LEU A 38 -10.24 -12.45 -6.72
CA LEU A 38 -9.31 -12.92 -7.74
C LEU A 38 -8.06 -12.03 -7.82
N ILE A 39 -8.24 -10.71 -7.82
CA ILE A 39 -7.15 -9.73 -7.82
C ILE A 39 -6.20 -10.03 -6.66
N THR A 40 -6.73 -10.14 -5.45
CA THR A 40 -5.91 -10.32 -4.25
C THR A 40 -5.21 -11.67 -4.25
N PHE A 41 -5.89 -12.73 -4.70
CA PHE A 41 -5.26 -14.02 -4.89
C PHE A 41 -4.07 -13.94 -5.86
N PHE A 42 -4.24 -13.31 -7.03
CA PHE A 42 -3.19 -13.15 -8.02
C PHE A 42 -2.03 -12.29 -7.51
N GLN A 43 -2.31 -11.22 -6.77
CA GLN A 43 -1.29 -10.41 -6.10
C GLN A 43 -0.44 -11.27 -5.14
N PHE A 44 -1.10 -12.12 -4.34
CA PHE A 44 -0.41 -13.00 -3.39
C PHE A 44 0.40 -14.08 -4.11
N LEU A 45 -0.19 -14.73 -5.11
CA LEU A 45 0.46 -15.77 -5.90
C LEU A 45 1.69 -15.22 -6.62
N PHE A 46 1.52 -14.12 -7.34
CA PHE A 46 2.61 -13.50 -8.09
C PHE A 46 3.73 -13.02 -7.17
N THR A 47 3.38 -12.41 -6.03
CA THR A 47 4.39 -11.97 -5.04
C THR A 47 5.13 -13.14 -4.43
N ALA A 48 4.46 -14.23 -4.07
CA ALA A 48 5.10 -15.43 -3.54
C ALA A 48 6.07 -16.05 -4.55
N ILE A 49 5.65 -16.18 -5.82
CA ILE A 49 6.50 -16.69 -6.90
C ILE A 49 7.72 -15.78 -7.09
N ALA A 50 7.52 -14.47 -7.22
CA ALA A 50 8.61 -13.52 -7.42
C ALA A 50 9.58 -13.41 -6.22
N ALA A 51 9.09 -13.64 -5.00
CA ALA A 51 9.91 -13.66 -3.80
C ALA A 51 10.62 -15.01 -3.57
N THR A 52 10.22 -16.08 -4.25
CA THR A 52 10.79 -17.43 -4.08
C THR A 52 12.31 -17.46 -4.27
N PRO A 53 12.91 -16.86 -5.32
CA PRO A 53 14.37 -16.88 -5.50
C PRO A 53 15.16 -16.30 -4.32
N SER A 54 14.57 -15.37 -3.57
CA SER A 54 15.23 -14.78 -2.40
C SER A 54 15.38 -15.76 -1.23
N GLN A 55 14.57 -16.83 -1.21
CA GLN A 55 14.54 -17.84 -0.15
C GLN A 55 15.09 -19.19 -0.60
N LEU A 56 15.46 -19.36 -1.88
CA LEU A 56 16.11 -20.58 -2.36
C LEU A 56 17.58 -20.63 -1.87
N ALA A 57 18.02 -21.82 -1.48
CA ALA A 57 19.42 -22.12 -1.09
C ALA A 57 19.92 -23.36 -1.84
N LEU A 58 20.10 -23.25 -3.16
CA LEU A 58 20.55 -24.36 -4.01
C LEU A 58 21.94 -24.91 -3.64
N ASN A 59 22.72 -24.20 -2.83
CA ASN A 59 24.10 -24.56 -2.49
C ASN A 59 24.22 -25.46 -1.25
N ASP A 60 23.22 -25.52 -0.37
CA ASP A 60 23.34 -26.17 0.95
C ASP A 60 22.59 -27.51 1.04
N GLY A 61 22.15 -28.07 -0.09
CA GLY A 61 21.37 -29.33 -0.14
C GLY A 61 19.92 -29.20 0.33
N THR A 62 19.50 -28.04 0.84
CA THR A 62 18.12 -27.72 1.22
C THR A 62 17.45 -26.80 0.20
N LEU A 63 16.24 -27.12 -0.26
CA LEU A 63 15.53 -26.31 -1.26
C LEU A 63 15.29 -24.85 -0.78
N PHE A 64 15.01 -24.66 0.51
CA PHE A 64 14.76 -23.36 1.13
C PHE A 64 15.79 -23.03 2.20
N ARG A 65 16.13 -21.74 2.33
CA ARG A 65 16.93 -21.19 3.44
C ARG A 65 16.24 -21.44 4.77
N THR A 66 17.02 -21.75 5.80
CA THR A 66 16.52 -21.77 7.17
C THR A 66 16.06 -20.36 7.58
N PRO A 67 14.79 -20.17 7.97
CA PRO A 67 14.27 -18.84 8.29
C PRO A 67 14.89 -18.30 9.58
N THR A 68 15.24 -17.02 9.58
CA THR A 68 15.79 -16.33 10.77
C THR A 68 14.74 -16.22 11.88
N VAL A 69 13.48 -16.09 11.47
CA VAL A 69 12.33 -15.99 12.36
C VAL A 69 11.59 -17.33 12.38
N PRO A 70 11.11 -17.80 13.56
CA PRO A 70 10.31 -19.01 13.64
C PRO A 70 9.09 -18.98 12.72
N LEU A 71 8.86 -20.04 11.94
CA LEU A 71 7.76 -20.12 10.97
C LEU A 71 6.38 -19.85 11.59
N VAL A 72 6.16 -20.20 12.86
CA VAL A 72 4.90 -19.93 13.57
C VAL A 72 4.61 -18.42 13.65
N ARG A 73 5.64 -17.58 13.84
CA ARG A 73 5.47 -16.12 13.83
C ARG A 73 5.10 -15.61 12.43
N TRP A 74 5.74 -16.15 11.39
CA TRP A 74 5.37 -15.82 10.01
C TRP A 74 3.96 -16.30 9.66
N GLY A 75 3.56 -17.47 10.12
CA GLY A 75 2.20 -17.99 9.94
C GLY A 75 1.16 -17.07 10.58
N TYR A 76 1.43 -16.53 11.77
CA TYR A 76 0.54 -15.57 12.42
C TYR A 76 0.49 -14.21 11.68
N ILE A 77 1.64 -13.72 11.19
CA ILE A 77 1.69 -12.52 10.35
C ILE A 77 0.92 -12.74 9.04
N ALA A 78 1.09 -13.91 8.40
CA ALA A 78 0.37 -14.29 7.19
C ALA A 78 -1.14 -14.33 7.42
N LEU A 79 -1.59 -14.94 8.53
CA LEU A 79 -3.01 -14.98 8.91
C LEU A 79 -3.61 -13.57 9.06
N LEU A 80 -2.93 -12.69 9.80
CA LEU A 80 -3.35 -11.31 9.95
C LEU A 80 -3.36 -10.59 8.60
N PHE A 81 -2.31 -10.75 7.81
CA PHE A 81 -2.17 -10.09 6.52
C PHE A 81 -3.26 -10.53 5.54
N TYR A 82 -3.51 -11.82 5.41
CA TYR A 82 -4.63 -12.37 4.65
C TYR A 82 -5.98 -11.82 5.13
N GLY A 83 -6.25 -11.93 6.43
CA GLY A 83 -7.52 -11.48 7.03
C GLY A 83 -7.77 -9.99 6.80
N ILE A 84 -6.75 -9.14 7.00
CA ILE A 84 -6.82 -7.69 6.75
C ILE A 84 -7.13 -7.41 5.28
N ASN A 85 -6.47 -8.09 4.33
CA ASN A 85 -6.75 -7.90 2.90
C ASN A 85 -8.18 -8.34 2.56
N MET A 86 -8.65 -9.48 3.09
CA MET A 86 -10.02 -9.95 2.87
C MET A 86 -11.07 -9.00 3.44
N LEU A 87 -10.89 -8.51 4.68
CA LEU A 87 -11.82 -7.57 5.31
C LEU A 87 -11.88 -6.23 4.55
N ASN A 88 -10.73 -5.69 4.12
CA ASN A 88 -10.68 -4.44 3.37
C ASN A 88 -11.37 -4.56 2.00
N ASN A 89 -11.23 -5.72 1.33
CA ASN A 89 -11.90 -5.95 0.05
C ASN A 89 -13.40 -6.18 0.22
N TRP A 90 -13.79 -6.93 1.26
CA TRP A 90 -15.18 -7.24 1.52
C TRP A 90 -15.99 -6.01 1.93
N ALA A 91 -15.35 -5.01 2.55
CA ALA A 91 -15.99 -3.74 2.91
C ALA A 91 -16.67 -3.04 1.72
N PHE A 92 -16.15 -3.18 0.50
CA PHE A 92 -16.77 -2.59 -0.70
C PHE A 92 -18.13 -3.21 -1.06
N ALA A 93 -18.41 -4.44 -0.60
CA ALA A 93 -19.70 -5.08 -0.81
C ALA A 93 -20.83 -4.43 0.01
N PHE A 94 -20.50 -3.64 1.04
CA PHE A 94 -21.46 -2.92 1.90
C PHE A 94 -21.68 -1.47 1.46
N SER A 95 -21.60 -1.21 0.15
CA SER A 95 -21.77 0.13 -0.45
C SER A 95 -20.82 1.21 0.09
N ILE A 96 -19.69 0.80 0.68
CA ILE A 96 -18.67 1.74 1.12
C ILE A 96 -17.92 2.27 -0.10
N SER A 97 -18.04 3.57 -0.35
CA SER A 97 -17.33 4.22 -1.45
C SER A 97 -15.82 4.28 -1.18
N VAL A 98 -15.02 4.32 -2.25
CA VAL A 98 -13.55 4.43 -2.17
C VAL A 98 -13.09 5.64 -1.32
N PRO A 99 -13.69 6.86 -1.44
CA PRO A 99 -13.36 7.98 -0.57
C PRO A 99 -13.64 7.71 0.92
N VAL A 100 -14.79 7.11 1.26
CA VAL A 100 -15.15 6.77 2.66
C VAL A 100 -14.19 5.74 3.23
N HIS A 101 -13.86 4.70 2.48
CA HIS A 101 -12.83 3.73 2.86
C HIS A 101 -11.51 4.46 3.17
N ILE A 102 -11.07 5.37 2.30
CA ILE A 102 -9.79 6.08 2.46
C ILE A 102 -9.78 6.96 3.72
N ILE A 103 -10.88 7.66 4.00
CA ILE A 103 -11.09 8.42 5.24
C ILE A 103 -10.93 7.51 6.46
N LEU A 104 -11.66 6.41 6.53
CA LEU A 104 -11.62 5.49 7.67
C LEU A 104 -10.22 4.87 7.83
N ARG A 105 -9.57 4.53 6.72
CA ARG A 105 -8.23 3.97 6.72
C ARG A 105 -7.13 5.00 7.04
N SER A 106 -7.44 6.30 7.04
CA SER A 106 -6.50 7.35 7.40
C SER A 106 -6.24 7.39 8.90
N PHE A 107 -7.23 7.02 9.73
CA PHE A 107 -7.12 6.86 11.19
C PHE A 107 -6.15 5.74 11.63
N GLY A 108 -5.54 5.02 10.68
CA GLY A 108 -4.57 3.96 10.92
C GLY A 108 -3.31 4.45 11.60
N SER A 109 -2.86 5.66 11.26
CA SER A 109 -1.71 6.27 11.94
C SER A 109 -2.02 6.59 13.40
N VAL A 110 -3.24 7.05 13.69
CA VAL A 110 -3.69 7.33 15.07
C VAL A 110 -3.75 6.04 15.88
N THR A 111 -4.44 5.02 15.36
CA THR A 111 -4.58 3.72 16.04
C THR A 111 -3.23 2.99 16.20
N THR A 112 -2.33 3.08 15.22
CA THR A 112 -0.97 2.53 15.32
C THR A 112 -0.12 3.26 16.35
N MET A 113 -0.22 4.60 16.42
CA MET A 113 0.47 5.38 17.44
C MET A 113 -0.06 5.05 18.84
N LEU A 114 -1.39 4.92 18.99
CA LEU A 114 -2.02 4.50 20.25
C LEU A 114 -1.58 3.09 20.66
N ALA A 115 -1.57 2.14 19.73
CA ALA A 115 -1.08 0.78 19.99
C ALA A 115 0.39 0.77 20.42
N GLY A 116 1.23 1.61 19.80
CA GLY A 116 2.61 1.78 20.22
C GLY A 116 2.73 2.41 21.62
N PHE A 117 1.88 3.37 21.96
CA PHE A 117 1.84 4.00 23.28
C PHE A 117 1.46 3.00 24.37
N VAL A 118 0.42 2.19 24.13
CA VAL A 118 0.01 1.09 25.03
C VAL A 118 1.14 0.08 25.24
N ARG A 119 2.00 -0.13 24.23
CA ARG A 119 3.21 -0.98 24.32
C ARG A 119 4.42 -0.28 24.95
N GLY A 120 4.25 0.90 25.52
CA GLY A 120 5.31 1.65 26.22
C GLY A 120 6.18 2.53 25.33
N LYS A 121 5.86 2.72 24.04
CA LYS A 121 6.57 3.68 23.19
C LYS A 121 6.21 5.11 23.60
N LYS A 122 7.21 5.97 23.70
CA LYS A 122 7.05 7.39 23.98
C LYS A 122 7.10 8.18 22.68
N TYR A 123 6.11 9.04 22.46
CA TYR A 123 6.04 9.94 21.31
C TYR A 123 6.23 11.38 21.76
N SER A 124 6.95 12.17 20.98
CA SER A 124 7.03 13.61 21.23
C SER A 124 5.72 14.29 20.88
N THR A 125 5.46 15.44 21.49
CA THR A 125 4.27 16.27 21.19
C THR A 125 4.20 16.62 19.71
N LEU A 126 5.36 16.82 19.06
CA LEU A 126 5.44 17.10 17.63
C LEU A 126 5.02 15.89 16.78
N GLN A 127 5.39 14.67 17.18
CA GLN A 127 4.93 13.47 16.48
C GLN A 127 3.41 13.31 16.56
N VAL A 128 2.83 13.54 17.74
CA VAL A 128 1.37 13.46 17.96
C VAL A 128 0.65 14.53 17.15
N LEU A 129 1.13 15.77 17.20
CA LEU A 129 0.58 16.88 16.41
C LEU A 129 0.65 16.58 14.90
N SER A 130 1.78 16.06 14.41
CA SER A 130 1.90 15.66 13.01
C SER A 130 0.87 14.60 12.61
N VAL A 131 0.63 13.59 13.44
CA VAL A 131 -0.39 12.56 13.13
C VAL A 131 -1.81 13.14 13.16
N ALA A 132 -2.11 14.07 14.06
CA ALA A 132 -3.40 14.76 14.09
C ALA A 132 -3.62 15.61 12.83
N LEU A 133 -2.63 16.43 12.45
CA LEU A 133 -2.67 17.25 11.24
C LEU A 133 -2.75 16.39 9.97
N LEU A 134 -2.01 15.28 9.91
CA LEU A 134 -2.08 14.34 8.80
C LEU A 134 -3.49 13.76 8.64
N THR A 135 -4.11 13.38 9.75
CA THR A 135 -5.48 12.83 9.75
C THR A 135 -6.46 13.90 9.24
N LEU A 136 -6.39 15.12 9.78
CA LEU A 136 -7.23 16.23 9.32
C LEU A 136 -7.04 16.53 7.83
N GLY A 137 -5.79 16.47 7.33
CA GLY A 137 -5.48 16.79 5.95
C GLY A 137 -6.07 15.77 4.98
N VAL A 138 -5.97 14.48 5.32
CA VAL A 138 -6.58 13.41 4.52
C VAL A 138 -8.11 13.54 4.52
N LEU A 139 -8.74 13.89 5.66
CA LEU A 139 -10.18 14.12 5.73
C LEU A 139 -10.62 15.25 4.80
N VAL A 140 -9.94 16.40 4.86
CA VAL A 140 -10.25 17.57 4.02
C VAL A 140 -10.05 17.24 2.53
N SER A 141 -8.94 16.60 2.15
CA SER A 141 -8.68 16.24 0.76
C SER A 141 -9.66 15.19 0.22
N ALA A 142 -10.01 14.18 1.01
CA ALA A 142 -10.96 13.14 0.59
C ALA A 142 -12.38 13.72 0.42
N TRP A 143 -12.79 14.62 1.30
CA TRP A 143 -14.05 15.35 1.12
C TRP A 143 -14.01 16.19 -0.17
N ALA A 144 -12.95 16.95 -0.39
CA ALA A 144 -12.80 17.78 -1.58
C ALA A 144 -12.83 16.96 -2.89
N ASP A 145 -12.22 15.77 -2.91
CA ASP A 145 -12.24 14.86 -4.08
C ASP A 145 -13.65 14.30 -4.36
N SER A 146 -14.43 13.99 -3.31
CA SER A 146 -15.81 13.53 -3.49
C SER A 146 -16.72 14.64 -4.05
N GLU A 147 -16.56 15.86 -3.54
CA GLU A 147 -17.32 17.05 -3.94
C GLU A 147 -17.03 17.41 -5.41
N SER A 148 -15.76 17.42 -5.82
CA SER A 148 -15.37 17.75 -7.20
C SER A 148 -15.84 16.73 -8.23
N LYS A 149 -16.06 15.48 -7.82
CA LYS A 149 -16.58 14.39 -8.67
C LYS A 149 -18.10 14.27 -8.63
N GLY A 150 -18.80 15.19 -7.95
CA GLY A 150 -20.26 15.17 -7.82
C GLY A 150 -20.79 13.93 -7.07
N LYS A 151 -19.93 13.20 -6.36
CA LYS A 151 -20.34 12.08 -5.50
C LYS A 151 -20.71 12.66 -4.15
N SER A 152 -22.00 12.60 -3.80
CA SER A 152 -22.42 13.03 -2.48
C SER A 152 -21.80 12.11 -1.42
N MET A 153 -21.12 12.70 -0.44
CA MET A 153 -20.70 12.01 0.80
C MET A 153 -21.90 11.73 1.73
N THR A 154 -23.12 12.01 1.27
CA THR A 154 -24.34 11.65 1.99
C THR A 154 -24.35 10.15 2.17
N MET A 155 -24.42 9.72 3.42
CA MET A 155 -24.84 8.37 3.76
C MET A 155 -26.13 8.12 3.00
N GLU A 156 -26.09 7.27 1.97
CA GLU A 156 -27.27 6.96 1.20
C GLU A 156 -28.28 6.26 2.12
N THR A 157 -29.26 7.02 2.59
CA THR A 157 -30.41 6.57 3.41
C THR A 157 -31.28 5.52 2.69
N THR A 158 -30.92 5.17 1.45
CA THR A 158 -31.54 4.13 0.62
C THR A 158 -31.02 2.72 0.89
N THR A 159 -29.92 2.55 1.64
CA THR A 159 -29.51 1.23 2.17
C THR A 159 -30.04 1.04 3.59
N PRO A 160 -30.38 -0.20 4.02
CA PRO A 160 -30.65 -0.47 5.43
C PRO A 160 -29.46 0.06 6.24
N THR A 161 -29.72 0.96 7.19
CA THR A 161 -28.68 1.58 8.04
C THR A 161 -27.74 0.57 8.68
N SER A 162 -28.20 -0.68 8.84
CA SER A 162 -27.43 -1.84 9.30
C SER A 162 -26.33 -2.32 8.36
N GLU A 163 -26.52 -2.31 7.03
CA GLU A 163 -25.50 -2.80 6.07
C GLU A 163 -24.32 -1.85 6.00
N PHE A 164 -24.60 -0.55 5.90
CA PHE A 164 -23.57 0.48 5.92
C PHE A 164 -22.81 0.47 7.26
N ALA A 165 -23.52 0.36 8.40
CA ALA A 165 -22.89 0.24 9.71
C ALA A 165 -22.00 -1.02 9.83
N THR A 166 -22.42 -2.12 9.20
CA THR A 166 -21.61 -3.35 9.13
C THR A 166 -20.33 -3.12 8.33
N GLY A 167 -20.41 -2.44 7.19
CA GLY A 167 -19.24 -2.04 6.39
C GLY A 167 -18.26 -1.16 7.18
N LEU A 168 -18.77 -0.18 7.93
CA LEU A 168 -17.95 0.64 8.84
C LEU A 168 -17.27 -0.19 9.93
N PHE A 169 -18.00 -1.12 10.56
CA PHE A 169 -17.48 -1.98 11.60
C PHE A 169 -16.36 -2.89 11.06
N ILE A 170 -16.55 -3.49 9.89
CA ILE A 170 -15.53 -4.31 9.21
C ILE A 170 -14.25 -3.49 8.98
N LEU A 171 -14.36 -2.26 8.49
CA LEU A 171 -13.20 -1.39 8.26
C LEU A 171 -12.50 -0.99 9.56
N LEU A 172 -13.25 -0.74 10.63
CA LEU A 172 -12.67 -0.46 11.94
C LEU A 172 -11.87 -1.66 12.46
N VAL A 173 -12.43 -2.87 12.38
CA VAL A 173 -11.74 -4.11 12.76
C VAL A 173 -10.50 -4.33 11.91
N ALA A 174 -10.61 -4.20 10.58
CA ALA A 174 -9.47 -4.32 9.68
C ALA A 174 -8.34 -3.35 10.02
N GLN A 175 -8.70 -2.14 10.45
CA GLN A 175 -7.73 -1.12 10.83
C GLN A 175 -7.03 -1.42 12.14
N LEU A 176 -7.76 -1.86 13.16
CA LEU A 176 -7.17 -2.26 14.44
C LEU A 176 -6.24 -3.47 14.26
N LEU A 177 -6.64 -4.44 13.45
CA LEU A 177 -5.78 -5.57 13.08
C LEU A 177 -4.54 -5.10 12.30
N SER A 178 -4.68 -4.13 11.40
CA SER A 178 -3.54 -3.55 10.66
C SER A 178 -2.54 -2.86 11.59
N ALA A 179 -3.02 -2.07 12.55
CA ALA A 179 -2.19 -1.42 13.55
C ALA A 179 -1.43 -2.44 14.43
N TYR A 180 -2.14 -3.48 14.88
CA TYR A 180 -1.55 -4.56 15.65
C TYR A 180 -0.51 -5.35 14.85
N MET A 181 -0.84 -5.75 13.61
CA MET A 181 0.06 -6.47 12.70
C MET A 181 1.33 -5.64 12.44
N GLY A 182 1.19 -4.34 12.14
CA GLY A 182 2.33 -3.46 11.90
C GLY A 182 3.29 -3.41 13.10
N ALA A 183 2.75 -3.27 14.31
CA ALA A 183 3.55 -3.30 15.53
C ALA A 183 4.17 -4.69 15.81
N TYR A 184 3.46 -5.78 15.49
CA TYR A 184 3.97 -7.14 15.63
C TYR A 184 5.12 -7.44 14.64
N VAL A 185 5.01 -6.94 13.41
CA VAL A 185 6.07 -7.03 12.39
C VAL A 185 7.29 -6.22 12.80
N GLU A 186 7.12 -4.99 13.30
CA GLU A 186 8.22 -4.16 13.81
C GLU A 186 8.98 -4.86 14.96
N ASP A 187 8.27 -5.47 15.89
CA ASP A 187 8.87 -6.24 16.98
C ASP A 187 9.58 -7.51 16.48
N THR A 188 9.07 -8.12 15.41
CA THR A 188 9.71 -9.29 14.79
C THR A 188 11.03 -8.90 14.12
N TYR A 189 11.05 -7.78 13.38
CA TYR A 189 12.30 -7.27 12.79
C TYR A 189 13.34 -6.90 13.85
N SER A 190 12.92 -6.20 14.91
CA SER A 190 13.84 -5.78 15.98
C SER A 190 14.37 -6.96 16.81
N LYS A 191 13.54 -7.98 17.08
CA LYS A 191 13.94 -9.13 17.89
C LYS A 191 14.84 -10.13 17.16
N TYR A 192 14.59 -10.38 15.87
CA TYR A 192 15.29 -11.43 15.12
C TYR A 192 16.28 -10.88 14.08
N GLY A 193 16.32 -9.58 13.83
CA GLY A 193 17.13 -9.01 12.75
C GLY A 193 16.72 -9.53 11.37
N ALA A 194 15.43 -9.85 11.20
CA ALA A 194 14.92 -10.54 10.02
C ALA A 194 15.09 -9.74 8.72
N SER A 195 15.32 -10.43 7.60
CA SER A 195 15.30 -9.78 6.28
C SER A 195 13.88 -9.42 5.87
N TRP A 196 13.71 -8.26 5.23
CA TRP A 196 12.41 -7.87 4.66
C TRP A 196 11.93 -8.82 3.55
N THR A 197 12.86 -9.49 2.86
CA THR A 197 12.53 -10.50 1.83
C THR A 197 11.95 -11.78 2.43
N GLU A 198 12.34 -12.11 3.67
CA GLU A 198 11.81 -13.25 4.42
C GLU A 198 10.33 -13.00 4.74
N ASN A 199 10.00 -11.82 5.29
CA ASN A 199 8.62 -11.42 5.52
C ASN A 199 7.82 -11.37 4.22
N LEU A 200 8.38 -10.77 3.16
CA LEU A 200 7.72 -10.69 1.86
C LEU A 200 7.33 -12.08 1.33
N PHE A 201 8.24 -13.05 1.38
CA PHE A 201 7.94 -14.41 0.93
C PHE A 201 6.90 -15.10 1.82
N TYR A 202 7.18 -15.24 3.12
CA TYR A 202 6.35 -16.07 4.00
C TYR A 202 4.95 -15.49 4.23
N SER A 203 4.80 -14.16 4.33
CA SER A 203 3.47 -13.55 4.49
C SER A 203 2.55 -13.82 3.31
N HIS A 204 3.08 -13.95 2.09
CA HIS A 204 2.27 -14.25 0.90
C HIS A 204 2.14 -15.76 0.68
N PHE A 205 3.25 -16.51 0.75
CA PHE A 205 3.27 -17.94 0.52
C PHE A 205 2.39 -18.70 1.53
N LEU A 206 2.51 -18.40 2.83
CA LEU A 206 1.71 -19.07 3.87
C LEU A 206 0.23 -18.65 3.86
N SER A 207 -0.10 -17.55 3.17
CA SER A 207 -1.49 -17.11 2.98
C SER A 207 -2.19 -17.83 1.82
N LEU A 208 -1.45 -18.39 0.85
CA LEU A 208 -2.04 -19.04 -0.32
C LEU A 208 -3.00 -20.20 0.02
N PRO A 209 -2.68 -21.11 0.97
CA PRO A 209 -3.61 -22.17 1.37
C PRO A 209 -4.95 -21.65 1.90
N MET A 210 -4.97 -20.45 2.47
CA MET A 210 -6.19 -19.83 3.02
C MET A 210 -7.18 -19.43 1.91
N PHE A 211 -6.75 -19.35 0.66
CA PHE A 211 -7.63 -19.12 -0.50
C PHE A 211 -8.32 -20.39 -1.01
N MET A 212 -7.86 -21.59 -0.60
CA MET A 212 -8.39 -22.87 -1.10
C MET A 212 -9.92 -23.02 -0.92
N PRO A 213 -10.53 -22.66 0.23
CA PRO A 213 -11.98 -22.73 0.42
C PRO A 213 -12.77 -21.83 -0.54
N LEU A 214 -12.10 -20.81 -1.11
CA LEU A 214 -12.70 -19.83 -2.02
C LEU A 214 -12.43 -20.15 -3.50
N SER A 215 -11.83 -21.31 -3.80
CA SER A 215 -11.42 -21.72 -5.14
C SER A 215 -12.53 -21.67 -6.19
N ASN A 216 -13.78 -22.01 -5.82
CA ASN A 216 -14.92 -21.92 -6.74
C ASN A 216 -15.20 -20.48 -7.18
N ASN A 217 -15.17 -19.53 -6.25
CA ASN A 217 -15.33 -18.10 -6.55
C ASN A 217 -14.18 -17.59 -7.42
N LEU A 218 -12.94 -18.01 -7.12
CA LEU A 218 -11.76 -17.66 -7.90
C LEU A 218 -11.89 -18.12 -9.35
N ARG A 219 -12.30 -19.38 -9.58
CA ARG A 219 -12.50 -19.93 -10.93
C ARG A 219 -13.58 -19.16 -11.69
N GLN A 220 -14.73 -18.92 -11.06
CA GLN A 220 -15.82 -18.17 -11.69
C GLN A 220 -15.42 -16.74 -12.06
N GLN A 221 -14.69 -16.05 -11.16
CA GLN A 221 -14.19 -14.71 -11.45
C GLN A 221 -13.16 -14.73 -12.58
N TYR A 222 -12.27 -15.73 -12.60
CA TYR A 222 -11.28 -15.89 -13.66
C TYR A 222 -11.93 -16.12 -15.03
N ASP A 223 -12.92 -17.02 -15.10
CA ASP A 223 -13.64 -17.32 -16.33
C ASP A 223 -14.34 -16.08 -16.90
N ARG A 224 -14.93 -15.23 -16.03
CA ARG A 224 -15.52 -13.94 -16.45
C ARG A 224 -14.46 -13.00 -17.02
N LEU A 225 -13.30 -12.86 -16.35
CA LEU A 225 -12.21 -12.01 -16.85
C LEU A 225 -11.66 -12.46 -18.19
N THR A 226 -11.57 -13.78 -18.45
CA THR A 226 -11.06 -14.29 -19.74
C THR A 226 -11.99 -14.01 -20.91
N ARG A 227 -13.26 -13.72 -20.65
CA ARG A 227 -14.28 -13.38 -21.66
C ARG A 227 -14.36 -11.88 -21.95
N THR A 228 -13.58 -11.04 -21.24
CA THR A 228 -13.53 -9.60 -21.52
C THR A 228 -12.99 -9.35 -22.93
N PRO A 229 -13.52 -8.33 -23.64
CA PRO A 229 -13.02 -8.01 -24.97
C PRO A 229 -11.52 -7.67 -24.92
N PRO A 230 -10.76 -7.98 -25.98
CA PRO A 230 -9.38 -7.56 -26.07
C PRO A 230 -9.28 -6.03 -26.13
N LEU A 231 -8.19 -5.48 -25.58
CA LEU A 231 -7.94 -4.05 -25.58
C LEU A 231 -7.53 -3.62 -26.99
N GLN A 232 -8.26 -2.69 -27.61
CA GLN A 232 -7.92 -2.14 -28.92
C GLN A 232 -7.00 -0.92 -28.75
N LEU A 233 -5.68 -1.12 -28.83
CA LEU A 233 -4.70 -0.06 -28.56
C LEU A 233 -4.41 0.82 -29.76
N ARG A 234 -4.33 0.23 -30.95
CA ARG A 234 -3.91 0.93 -32.17
C ARG A 234 -4.76 2.19 -32.47
N PRO A 235 -6.11 2.18 -32.37
CA PRO A 235 -6.90 3.38 -32.63
C PRO A 235 -6.67 4.49 -31.59
N ASP A 236 -6.58 4.13 -30.30
CA ASP A 236 -6.49 5.08 -29.19
C ASP A 236 -5.08 5.70 -29.06
N VAL A 237 -4.04 4.91 -29.31
CA VAL A 237 -2.64 5.36 -29.21
C VAL A 237 -2.26 6.28 -30.37
N LEU A 238 -2.65 5.94 -31.60
CA LEU A 238 -2.42 6.79 -32.78
C LEU A 238 -3.24 8.10 -32.75
N SER A 239 -4.40 8.09 -32.09
CA SER A 239 -5.26 9.29 -31.95
C SER A 239 -4.85 10.21 -30.79
N SER A 240 -3.98 9.76 -29.87
CA SER A 240 -3.60 10.52 -28.68
C SER A 240 -2.36 11.39 -28.91
N SER A 241 -2.58 12.70 -29.10
CA SER A 241 -1.53 13.71 -29.29
C SER A 241 -0.51 13.79 -28.14
N LYS A 242 -0.85 13.32 -26.94
CA LYS A 242 0.01 13.35 -25.74
C LYS A 242 1.02 12.20 -25.66
N LEU A 243 0.70 11.04 -26.26
CA LEU A 243 1.54 9.84 -26.20
C LEU A 243 2.44 9.68 -27.44
N HIS A 244 2.11 10.38 -28.52
CA HIS A 244 2.85 10.41 -29.79
C HIS A 244 4.38 10.62 -29.66
N PRO A 245 4.94 11.47 -28.77
CA PRO A 245 6.39 11.64 -28.66
C PRO A 245 7.10 10.49 -27.94
N ILE A 246 6.41 9.70 -27.12
CA ILE A 246 7.01 8.56 -26.38
C ILE A 246 7.12 7.34 -27.28
N TRP A 247 6.11 7.08 -28.12
CA TRP A 247 6.09 5.94 -29.04
C TRP A 247 7.05 6.10 -30.21
N ASN A 248 7.26 7.34 -30.69
CA ASN A 248 8.25 7.65 -31.72
C ASN A 248 9.71 7.41 -31.26
N LEU A 249 9.94 7.16 -29.97
CA LEU A 249 11.26 6.80 -29.44
C LEU A 249 11.57 5.29 -29.59
N LEU A 250 10.56 4.46 -29.84
CA LEU A 250 10.70 3.02 -30.01
C LEU A 250 10.74 2.68 -31.51
N PRO A 251 11.59 1.73 -31.95
CA PRO A 251 11.53 1.18 -33.29
C PRO A 251 10.13 0.60 -33.60
N ASP A 252 9.65 0.79 -34.83
CA ASP A 252 8.30 0.37 -35.26
C ASP A 252 8.01 -1.11 -34.97
N TRP A 253 9.01 -2.00 -35.14
CA TRP A 253 8.87 -3.43 -34.86
C TRP A 253 8.65 -3.74 -33.38
N ILE A 254 9.20 -2.93 -32.47
CA ILE A 254 8.95 -3.06 -31.02
C ILE A 254 7.54 -2.59 -30.70
N PHE A 255 7.11 -1.47 -31.29
CA PHE A 255 5.76 -0.94 -31.12
C PHE A 255 4.70 -1.95 -31.59
N ASP A 256 4.87 -2.52 -32.79
CA ASP A 256 3.96 -3.51 -33.34
C ASP A 256 3.96 -4.81 -32.54
N ALA A 257 5.13 -5.26 -32.06
CA ALA A 257 5.21 -6.44 -31.20
C ALA A 257 4.49 -6.23 -29.86
N ILE A 258 4.63 -5.05 -29.24
CA ILE A 258 3.93 -4.69 -28.01
C ILE A 258 2.42 -4.60 -28.24
N CYS A 259 1.99 -3.92 -29.31
CA CYS A 259 0.57 -3.81 -29.65
C CYS A 259 -0.04 -5.19 -29.92
N ALA A 260 0.61 -6.02 -30.73
CA ALA A 260 0.15 -7.37 -31.02
C ALA A 260 0.08 -8.24 -29.75
N PHE A 261 1.08 -8.14 -28.86
CA PHE A 261 1.06 -8.84 -27.58
C PHE A 261 -0.14 -8.42 -26.73
N ILE A 262 -0.43 -7.13 -26.65
CA ILE A 262 -1.52 -6.62 -25.80
C ILE A 262 -2.90 -6.90 -26.44
N GLU A 263 -3.07 -6.65 -27.73
CA GLU A 263 -4.33 -6.86 -28.46
C GLU A 263 -4.72 -8.36 -28.53
N SER A 264 -3.74 -9.27 -28.41
CA SER A 264 -4.00 -10.72 -28.39
C SER A 264 -4.63 -11.23 -27.08
N ARG A 265 -4.68 -10.42 -26.01
CA ARG A 265 -5.12 -10.85 -24.68
C ARG A 265 -6.42 -10.17 -24.25
N PRO A 266 -7.29 -10.88 -23.51
CA PRO A 266 -8.45 -10.26 -22.86
C PRO A 266 -7.99 -9.10 -21.97
N GLN A 267 -8.67 -7.96 -22.07
CA GLN A 267 -8.33 -6.75 -21.33
C GLN A 267 -8.23 -6.99 -19.82
N GLY A 268 -9.15 -7.79 -19.26
CA GLY A 268 -9.17 -8.12 -17.84
C GLY A 268 -7.90 -8.84 -17.39
N ILE A 269 -7.38 -9.78 -18.19
CA ILE A 269 -6.16 -10.52 -17.85
C ILE A 269 -4.93 -9.60 -17.90
N LEU A 270 -4.88 -8.68 -18.86
CA LEU A 270 -3.80 -7.69 -18.93
C LEU A 270 -3.76 -6.81 -17.69
N PHE A 271 -4.89 -6.20 -17.33
CA PHE A 271 -4.96 -5.35 -16.14
C PHE A 271 -4.74 -6.13 -14.84
N LEU A 272 -5.14 -7.40 -14.78
CA LEU A 272 -4.83 -8.28 -13.65
C LEU A 272 -3.32 -8.49 -13.50
N MET A 273 -2.59 -8.72 -14.60
CA MET A 273 -1.14 -8.86 -14.59
C MET A 273 -0.42 -7.56 -14.23
N ILE A 274 -0.85 -6.43 -14.80
CA ILE A 274 -0.31 -5.10 -14.44
C ILE A 274 -0.56 -4.82 -12.96
N ASN A 275 -1.75 -5.13 -12.47
CA ASN A 275 -2.09 -4.97 -11.06
C ASN A 275 -1.20 -5.84 -10.16
N ALA A 276 -0.98 -7.11 -10.50
CA ALA A 276 -0.10 -8.00 -9.73
C ALA A 276 1.37 -7.52 -9.73
N PHE A 277 1.88 -7.06 -10.88
CA PHE A 277 3.26 -6.54 -10.99
C PHE A 277 3.47 -5.25 -10.20
N THR A 278 2.55 -4.29 -10.36
CA THR A 278 2.57 -3.03 -9.61
C THR A 278 2.38 -3.26 -8.11
N GLN A 279 1.58 -4.25 -7.72
CA GLN A 279 1.45 -4.68 -6.33
C GLN A 279 2.77 -5.23 -5.80
N LEU A 280 3.47 -6.07 -6.55
CA LEU A 280 4.78 -6.60 -6.14
C LEU A 280 5.77 -5.45 -5.83
N ALA A 281 5.85 -4.45 -6.71
CA ALA A 281 6.67 -3.27 -6.47
C ALA A 281 6.24 -2.52 -5.20
N CYS A 282 4.93 -2.28 -5.05
CA CYS A 282 4.32 -1.62 -3.90
C CYS A 282 4.66 -2.33 -2.58
N ILE A 283 4.37 -3.62 -2.49
CA ILE A 283 4.51 -4.41 -1.26
C ILE A 283 5.98 -4.67 -0.92
N SER A 284 6.86 -4.76 -1.92
CA SER A 284 8.31 -4.80 -1.70
C SER A 284 8.80 -3.50 -1.04
N GLY A 285 8.36 -2.34 -1.55
CA GLY A 285 8.66 -1.04 -0.95
C GLY A 285 8.13 -0.92 0.49
N VAL A 286 6.91 -1.39 0.75
CA VAL A 286 6.32 -1.37 2.11
C VAL A 286 7.08 -2.27 3.08
N ASN A 287 7.46 -3.49 2.67
CA ASN A 287 8.25 -4.40 3.50
C ASN A 287 9.64 -3.84 3.79
N LEU A 288 10.30 -3.27 2.78
CA LEU A 288 11.59 -2.60 2.94
C LEU A 288 11.50 -1.41 3.91
N LEU A 289 10.43 -0.61 3.83
CA LEU A 289 10.18 0.48 4.75
C LEU A 289 9.92 -0.03 6.18
N SER A 290 9.12 -1.08 6.33
CA SER A 290 8.78 -1.67 7.63
C SER A 290 9.98 -2.28 8.35
N ALA A 291 10.96 -2.80 7.61
CA ALA A 291 12.19 -3.30 8.20
C ALA A 291 13.14 -2.19 8.71
N LYS A 292 12.99 -0.96 8.21
CA LYS A 292 13.88 0.17 8.50
C LYS A 292 13.25 1.28 9.35
N SER A 293 11.96 1.18 9.65
CA SER A 293 11.22 2.26 10.30
C SER A 293 10.12 1.73 11.22
N SER A 294 9.60 2.60 12.08
CA SER A 294 8.51 2.25 12.97
C SER A 294 7.20 2.00 12.22
N ALA A 295 6.30 1.20 12.79
CA ALA A 295 4.97 0.95 12.23
C ALA A 295 4.20 2.27 11.98
N VAL A 296 4.35 3.26 12.87
CA VAL A 296 3.75 4.60 12.70
C VAL A 296 4.30 5.29 11.45
N THR A 297 5.62 5.27 11.24
CA THR A 297 6.26 5.83 10.04
C THR A 297 5.70 5.18 8.77
N VAL A 298 5.56 3.85 8.76
CA VAL A 298 4.96 3.12 7.63
C VAL A 298 3.55 3.62 7.35
N THR A 299 2.69 3.74 8.37
CA THR A 299 1.31 4.23 8.16
C THR A 299 1.25 5.66 7.63
N ILE A 300 2.14 6.54 8.09
CA ILE A 300 2.23 7.93 7.60
C ILE A 300 2.60 7.95 6.12
N VAL A 301 3.65 7.23 5.72
CA VAL A 301 4.07 7.16 4.30
C VAL A 301 2.96 6.57 3.43
N LEU A 302 2.27 5.53 3.90
CA LEU A 302 1.14 4.94 3.18
C LEU A 302 -0.07 5.87 3.06
N ASN A 303 -0.30 6.77 4.03
CA ASN A 303 -1.33 7.80 3.94
C ASN A 303 -0.96 8.91 2.94
N ILE A 304 0.30 9.38 2.97
CA ILE A 304 0.80 10.36 1.99
C ILE A 304 0.68 9.80 0.57
N ARG A 305 1.06 8.53 0.37
CA ARG A 305 0.92 7.81 -0.89
C ARG A 305 -0.53 7.81 -1.41
N LYS A 306 -1.51 7.52 -0.56
CA LYS A 306 -2.94 7.55 -0.95
C LYS A 306 -3.34 8.94 -1.47
N LEU A 307 -2.92 10.00 -0.78
CA LEU A 307 -3.19 11.36 -1.22
C LEU A 307 -2.53 11.66 -2.58
N VAL A 308 -1.27 11.24 -2.78
CA VAL A 308 -0.60 11.40 -4.08
C VAL A 308 -1.38 10.68 -5.19
N SER A 309 -1.88 9.47 -4.94
CA SER A 309 -2.73 8.76 -5.91
C SER A 309 -3.99 9.55 -6.26
N PHE A 310 -4.63 10.19 -5.28
CA PHE A 310 -5.80 11.05 -5.53
C PHE A 310 -5.45 12.28 -6.36
N ILE A 311 -4.41 13.03 -6.00
CA ILE A 311 -3.99 14.22 -6.75
C ILE A 311 -3.67 13.85 -8.20
N LEU A 312 -2.92 12.75 -8.41
CA LEU A 312 -2.60 12.26 -9.75
C LEU A 312 -3.86 11.88 -10.53
N SER A 313 -4.82 11.21 -9.89
CA SER A 313 -6.11 10.88 -10.48
C SER A 313 -6.86 12.15 -10.92
N THR A 314 -7.02 13.15 -10.04
CA THR A 314 -7.72 14.40 -10.36
C THR A 314 -7.07 15.13 -11.55
N ILE A 315 -5.74 15.24 -11.57
CA ILE A 315 -4.98 15.88 -12.66
C ILE A 315 -5.12 15.12 -13.97
N LEU A 316 -4.99 13.78 -13.94
CA LEU A 316 -5.05 12.93 -15.14
C LEU A 316 -6.45 12.91 -15.77
N PHE A 317 -7.51 12.92 -14.96
CA PHE A 317 -8.89 12.94 -15.42
C PHE A 317 -9.41 14.35 -15.76
N GLY A 318 -8.56 15.39 -15.65
CA GLY A 318 -8.91 16.76 -16.04
C GLY A 318 -9.92 17.43 -15.10
N HIS A 319 -10.07 16.94 -13.87
CA HIS A 319 -10.88 17.59 -12.85
C HIS A 319 -10.10 18.75 -12.23
N GLU A 320 -10.78 19.85 -11.88
CA GLU A 320 -10.12 20.97 -11.23
C GLU A 320 -9.75 20.64 -9.77
N LEU A 321 -8.53 21.03 -9.38
CA LEU A 321 -8.08 20.92 -7.99
C LEU A 321 -8.82 21.97 -7.16
N SER A 322 -9.86 21.56 -6.43
CA SER A 322 -10.55 22.42 -5.47
C SER A 322 -9.56 23.02 -4.47
N GLY A 323 -9.74 24.30 -4.10
CA GLY A 323 -8.90 24.96 -3.08
C GLY A 323 -8.86 24.19 -1.75
N LYS A 324 -9.95 23.51 -1.39
CA LYS A 324 -10.00 22.60 -0.21
C LYS A 324 -9.00 21.46 -0.34
N MET A 325 -8.87 20.86 -1.53
CA MET A 325 -7.91 19.77 -1.78
C MET A 325 -6.46 20.26 -1.69
N ILE A 326 -6.17 21.48 -2.14
CA ILE A 326 -4.84 22.10 -2.01
C ILE A 326 -4.49 22.29 -0.53
N ILE A 327 -5.40 22.84 0.27
CA ILE A 327 -5.21 23.02 1.73
C ILE A 327 -4.98 21.67 2.42
N GLY A 328 -5.85 20.68 2.16
CA GLY A 328 -5.70 19.34 2.72
C GLY A 328 -4.37 18.70 2.33
N SER A 329 -3.94 18.89 1.08
CA SER A 329 -2.66 18.36 0.59
C SER A 329 -1.46 19.01 1.27
N ALA A 330 -1.47 20.35 1.40
CA ALA A 330 -0.44 21.08 2.12
C ALA A 330 -0.31 20.59 3.58
N LEU A 331 -1.44 20.31 4.23
CA LEU A 331 -1.46 19.78 5.59
C LEU A 331 -0.85 18.38 5.70
N VAL A 332 -1.16 17.47 4.75
CA VAL A 332 -0.61 16.11 4.72
C VAL A 332 0.90 16.10 4.44
N PHE A 333 1.36 16.85 3.43
CA PHE A 333 2.79 16.91 3.13
C PHE A 333 3.57 17.62 4.25
N GLY A 334 3.04 18.73 4.77
CA GLY A 334 3.64 19.47 5.88
C GLY A 334 3.75 18.62 7.15
N SER A 335 2.69 17.90 7.52
CA SER A 335 2.70 17.00 8.68
C SER A 335 3.63 15.80 8.50
N GLY A 336 3.68 15.22 7.30
CA GLY A 336 4.64 14.16 6.95
C GLY A 336 6.09 14.62 7.09
N ALA A 337 6.41 15.81 6.56
CA ALA A 337 7.72 16.42 6.68
C ALA A 337 8.06 16.74 8.15
N LEU A 338 7.10 17.28 8.90
CA LEU A 338 7.27 17.61 10.32
C LEU A 338 7.55 16.36 11.17
N TYR A 339 6.79 15.28 10.94
CA TYR A 339 7.03 13.99 11.60
C TYR A 339 8.41 13.44 11.22
N GLY A 340 8.75 13.43 9.93
CA GLY A 340 10.02 12.92 9.42
C GLY A 340 11.23 13.68 9.97
N TRP A 341 11.14 15.01 10.09
CA TRP A 341 12.15 15.86 10.72
C TRP A 341 12.35 15.48 12.18
N GLU A 342 11.25 15.38 12.94
CA GLU A 342 11.30 15.06 14.36
C GLU A 342 11.96 13.70 14.62
N THR A 343 11.54 12.68 13.86
CA THR A 343 12.04 11.31 14.04
C THR A 343 13.45 11.09 13.51
N SER A 344 13.79 11.69 12.36
CA SER A 344 15.02 11.36 11.64
C SER A 344 16.16 12.31 11.97
N TRP A 345 15.86 13.53 12.41
CA TRP A 345 16.88 14.57 12.66
C TRP A 345 16.90 15.07 14.10
N ARG A 346 15.79 15.62 14.61
CA ARG A 346 15.77 16.31 15.91
C ARG A 346 15.99 15.36 17.09
N LEU A 347 15.23 14.27 17.18
CA LEU A 347 15.36 13.29 18.27
C LEU A 347 16.74 12.58 18.27
N PRO A 348 17.27 12.07 17.14
CA PRO A 348 18.61 11.49 17.09
C PRO A 348 19.71 12.50 17.45
N SER A 349 19.64 13.73 16.93
CA SER A 349 20.60 14.80 17.24
C SER A 349 20.59 15.17 18.73
N ALA A 350 19.42 15.25 19.35
CA ALA A 350 19.29 15.49 20.79
C ALA A 350 19.91 14.36 21.62
N ARG A 351 19.65 13.09 21.26
CA ARG A 351 20.24 11.92 21.93
C ARG A 351 21.76 11.91 21.84
N ARG A 352 22.33 12.19 20.66
CA ARG A 352 23.79 12.29 20.45
C ARG A 352 24.41 13.39 21.32
N LYS A 353 23.77 14.56 21.43
CA LYS A 353 24.24 15.65 22.30
C LYS A 353 24.23 15.26 23.78
N THR A 354 23.19 14.57 24.24
CA THR A 354 23.11 14.09 25.63
C THR A 354 24.17 13.04 25.92
N GLN A 355 24.39 12.08 25.01
CA GLN A 355 25.45 11.06 25.14
C GLN A 355 26.85 11.69 25.17
N ALA A 356 27.13 12.67 24.29
CA ALA A 356 28.41 13.38 24.28
C ALA A 356 28.64 14.21 25.57
N ARG A 357 27.58 14.77 26.16
CA ARG A 357 27.68 15.45 27.46
C ARG A 357 27.97 14.47 28.61
N GLN A 358 27.36 13.29 28.58
CA GLN A 358 27.59 12.24 29.58
C GLN A 358 29.01 11.67 29.48
N SER A 359 29.53 11.41 28.28
CA SER A 359 30.91 10.95 28.10
C SER A 359 31.93 12.00 28.56
N ASN A 360 31.72 13.27 28.21
CA ASN A 360 32.64 14.35 28.62
C ASN A 360 32.56 14.66 30.11
N GLY A 361 31.41 14.43 30.75
CA GLY A 361 31.25 14.52 32.20
C GLY A 361 31.96 13.40 32.95
N ALA A 362 31.91 12.16 32.44
CA ALA A 362 32.60 11.02 33.01
C ALA A 362 34.14 11.16 32.93
N ILE A 363 34.67 11.69 31.83
CA ILE A 363 36.11 11.93 31.64
C ILE A 363 36.67 13.02 32.58
N LYS A 364 35.83 13.96 33.03
CA LYS A 364 36.25 15.01 33.98
C LYS A 364 36.22 14.57 35.45
N GLN A 365 35.66 13.40 35.75
CA GLN A 365 35.57 12.84 37.11
C GLN A 365 36.52 11.64 37.32
N SER A 366 37.18 11.15 36.26
CA SER A 366 38.35 10.27 36.32
C SER A 366 39.62 11.10 36.30
#